data_AF-A0A804RBT6-F1
#
_entry.id   AF-A0A804RBT6-F1
#
_cell.length_a   1.000
_cell.length_b   1.000
_cell.length_c   1.000
_cell.angle_alpha   90.00
_cell.angle_beta   90.00
_cell.angle_gamma   90.00
#
_symmetry.space_group_name_H-M   'P 1'
#
loop_
_entity.id
_entity.type
_entity.pdbx_description
1 polymer ?
#
loop_
_entity_poly.entity_id
_entity_poly.type
_entity_poly.pdbx_seq_one_letter_code
_entity_poly.pdbx_strand_id
1 'polypeptide(L)'
;MGCGGGERMEEDEAGTASSSSSPPIVQLGYDQVLSVLRLLPPEAVLSFAATCRVFRAWASSDALWEALCCRDWGSRATAALAERRRDRGGGLQAPWRRVYAEVARLGALSARRVPARGASPRPRASHSLNLVAGWLVLFGGGCEGGHHLDDTWVAYAGSGAGNRPPPILSWQQLASGTPGGRFSHSCLLVGDTLVLFGGITDQGQRLNDTWTGQIICEEPRRPRISWRLLEVGRLAPPPRGAHAACCVDDKFIVIHGGIGLYGSRLGDTWLLDLSNGLQSGSWHQIGNTWPLPQPRSGHSLTWIGSTCMVLFGGRGSEFEVLNDVWLFDISDQYPKWKELKYGLSSALGELPFPRVGHSAILVLGGKVLVYGGEDSQRRRKDDFWILDTPALLQYESGSKKMTRKMWKKLRIDGQCPNYRSFHGACVDASGCCVYIFGGMVDGLVHPSEALGMRFDGHLYQVELVLHL
;
A
#
# COMPACT_ATOMS: atom_id res chain seq x y z
N MET A 1 -6.50 64.69 84.18
CA MET A 1 -5.86 63.35 84.28
C MET A 1 -6.62 62.40 83.37
N GLY A 2 -5.92 61.63 82.54
CA GLY A 2 -6.50 60.65 81.60
C GLY A 2 -6.80 61.27 80.23
N CYS A 3 -5.90 61.15 79.25
CA CYS A 3 -5.68 60.01 78.34
C CYS A 3 -6.59 60.08 77.09
N GLY A 4 -5.96 60.27 75.94
CA GLY A 4 -6.60 60.27 74.63
C GLY A 4 -5.64 60.70 73.53
N GLY A 5 -4.56 59.94 73.35
CA GLY A 5 -3.69 60.07 72.18
C GLY A 5 -4.39 59.47 70.97
N GLY A 6 -4.61 60.29 69.94
CA GLY A 6 -5.02 59.85 68.62
C GLY A 6 -3.94 60.27 67.63
N GLU A 7 -3.01 59.36 67.36
CA GLU A 7 -2.01 59.50 66.30
C GLU A 7 -2.70 59.30 64.94
N ARG A 8 -2.42 60.24 64.02
CA ARG A 8 -2.82 60.18 62.61
C ARG A 8 -2.02 59.08 61.92
N MET A 9 -2.69 58.03 61.44
CA MET A 9 -2.11 57.14 60.42
C MET A 9 -2.33 57.77 59.04
N GLU A 10 -1.21 58.01 58.36
CA GLU A 10 -1.13 58.46 56.97
C GLU A 10 -1.63 57.36 56.01
N GLU A 11 -2.23 57.83 54.93
CA GLU A 11 -2.85 57.06 53.85
C GLU A 11 -1.75 56.42 52.99
N ASP A 12 -1.50 55.12 53.19
CA ASP A 12 -0.72 54.32 52.24
C ASP A 12 -1.56 53.91 51.04
N GLU A 13 -1.03 54.22 49.87
CA GLU A 13 -1.61 54.06 48.54
C GLU A 13 -2.16 52.65 48.29
N ALA A 14 -3.44 52.61 47.93
CA ALA A 14 -4.12 51.41 47.48
C ALA A 14 -3.51 50.90 46.16
N GLY A 15 -2.67 49.87 46.29
CA GLY A 15 -2.21 49.06 45.17
C GLY A 15 -3.39 48.49 44.39
N THR A 16 -3.64 49.04 43.20
CA THR A 16 -4.63 48.51 42.26
C THR A 16 -4.03 47.33 41.51
N ALA A 17 -4.10 46.15 42.14
CA ALA A 17 -3.91 44.88 41.47
C ALA A 17 -5.08 44.65 40.48
N SER A 18 -4.89 45.02 39.21
CA SER A 18 -5.76 44.60 38.11
C SER A 18 -4.96 43.93 37.00
N SER A 19 -4.22 42.86 37.34
CA SER A 19 -3.78 41.92 36.31
C SER A 19 -4.99 41.10 35.88
N SER A 20 -5.68 41.55 34.84
CA SER A 20 -6.62 40.74 34.09
C SER A 20 -5.85 39.61 33.40
N SER A 21 -5.58 38.53 34.13
CA SER A 21 -4.96 37.34 33.57
C SER A 21 -5.96 36.68 32.63
N SER A 22 -5.93 37.05 31.35
CA SER A 22 -6.63 36.32 30.31
C SER A 22 -6.15 34.85 30.34
N PRO A 23 -7.07 33.88 30.18
CA PRO A 23 -6.73 32.48 30.36
C PRO A 23 -5.59 32.03 29.43
N PRO A 24 -4.72 31.09 29.86
CA PRO A 24 -3.47 30.75 29.16
C PRO A 24 -3.62 30.41 27.67
N ILE A 25 -4.77 29.87 27.28
CA ILE A 25 -5.06 29.52 25.88
C ILE A 25 -5.09 30.74 24.94
N VAL A 26 -5.39 31.93 25.47
CA VAL A 26 -5.38 33.19 24.70
C VAL A 26 -3.95 33.70 24.46
N GLN A 27 -2.96 33.17 25.19
CA GLN A 27 -1.55 33.52 25.01
C GLN A 27 -0.83 32.66 23.95
N LEU A 28 -1.48 31.64 23.39
CA LEU A 28 -0.87 30.82 22.36
C LEU A 28 -0.67 31.63 21.07
N GLY A 29 0.59 31.88 20.72
CA GLY A 29 0.95 32.52 19.46
C GLY A 29 0.62 31.66 18.25
N TYR A 30 0.58 32.27 17.07
CA TYR A 30 0.29 31.61 15.79
C TYR A 30 1.12 30.33 15.58
N ASP A 31 2.42 30.36 15.87
CA ASP A 31 3.33 29.22 15.68
C ASP A 31 3.03 28.04 16.63
N GLN A 32 2.60 28.34 17.86
CA GLN A 32 2.22 27.32 18.84
C GLN A 32 0.90 26.65 18.41
N VAL A 33 -0.07 27.44 17.96
CA VAL A 33 -1.34 26.93 17.45
C VAL A 33 -1.12 26.10 16.19
N LEU A 34 -0.30 26.55 15.25
CA LEU A 34 0.06 25.75 14.07
C LEU A 34 0.73 24.42 14.45
N SER A 35 1.59 24.40 15.46
CA SER A 35 2.24 23.19 15.95
C SER A 35 1.22 22.18 16.48
N VAL A 36 0.20 22.64 17.21
CA VAL A 36 -0.92 21.80 17.65
C VAL A 36 -1.76 21.33 16.46
N LEU A 37 -2.12 22.22 15.53
CA LEU A 37 -2.95 21.88 14.37
C LEU A 37 -2.29 20.82 13.47
N ARG A 38 -0.96 20.80 13.37
CA ARG A 38 -0.20 19.77 12.64
C ARG A 38 -0.34 18.37 13.23
N LEU A 39 -0.71 18.24 14.50
CA LEU A 39 -0.91 16.95 15.19
C LEU A 39 -2.37 16.48 15.13
N LEU A 40 -3.30 17.35 14.74
CA LEU A 40 -4.72 17.04 14.73
C LEU A 40 -5.17 16.38 13.40
N PRO A 41 -6.19 15.50 13.43
CA PRO A 41 -6.80 15.00 12.21
C PRO A 41 -7.49 16.14 11.43
N PRO A 42 -7.65 16.03 10.10
CA PRO A 42 -8.23 17.07 9.26
C PRO A 42 -9.61 17.55 9.74
N GLU A 43 -10.45 16.66 10.26
CA GLU A 43 -11.79 16.99 10.76
C GLU A 43 -11.73 17.90 11.98
N ALA A 44 -10.74 17.71 12.86
CA ALA A 44 -10.50 18.57 14.01
C ALA A 44 -9.93 19.94 13.58
N VAL A 45 -9.05 19.97 12.57
CA VAL A 45 -8.56 21.22 11.95
C VAL A 45 -9.72 22.01 11.34
N LEU A 46 -10.64 21.34 10.64
CA LEU A 46 -11.84 21.96 10.07
C LEU A 46 -12.81 22.45 11.17
N SER A 47 -12.96 21.68 12.24
CA SER A 47 -13.78 22.09 13.40
C SER A 47 -13.20 23.32 14.08
N PHE A 48 -11.87 23.38 14.26
CA PHE A 48 -11.16 24.55 14.76
C PHE A 48 -11.35 25.77 13.83
N ALA A 49 -11.30 25.58 12.51
CA ALA A 49 -11.55 26.63 11.52
C ALA A 49 -12.98 27.19 11.55
N ALA A 50 -13.94 26.44 12.10
CA ALA A 50 -15.33 26.86 12.20
C ALA A 50 -15.59 27.84 13.35
N THR A 51 -14.69 27.92 14.34
CA THR A 51 -14.89 28.68 15.58
C THR A 51 -14.88 30.21 15.39
N CYS A 52 -13.91 30.77 14.65
CA CYS A 52 -13.83 32.22 14.42
C CYS A 52 -13.02 32.56 13.15
N ARG A 53 -13.04 33.84 12.72
CA ARG A 53 -12.34 34.31 11.51
C ARG A 53 -10.82 34.15 11.60
N VAL A 54 -10.22 34.41 12.77
CA VAL A 54 -8.77 34.28 12.99
C VAL A 54 -8.34 32.82 12.84
N PHE A 55 -9.05 31.90 13.51
CA PHE A 55 -8.77 30.47 13.44
C PHE A 55 -9.01 29.90 12.05
N ARG A 56 -10.02 30.41 11.32
CA ARG A 56 -10.23 30.07 9.91
C ARG A 56 -9.04 30.45 9.04
N ALA A 57 -8.47 31.65 9.23
CA ALA A 57 -7.30 32.09 8.48
C ALA A 57 -6.10 31.17 8.77
N TRP A 58 -5.85 30.86 10.04
CA TRP A 58 -4.75 29.97 10.45
C TRP A 58 -4.90 28.54 9.92
N ALA A 59 -6.10 27.97 10.07
CA ALA A 59 -6.41 26.62 9.60
C ALA A 59 -6.55 26.50 8.08
N SER A 60 -6.54 27.63 7.34
CA SER A 60 -6.55 27.65 5.87
C SER A 60 -5.16 27.87 5.27
N SER A 61 -4.12 27.97 6.10
CA SER A 61 -2.72 28.13 5.65
C SER A 61 -2.30 26.98 4.74
N ASP A 62 -1.76 27.30 3.54
CA ASP A 62 -1.30 26.28 2.60
C ASP A 62 -0.17 25.42 3.20
N ALA A 63 0.72 26.05 3.98
CA ALA A 63 1.82 25.37 4.67
C ALA A 63 1.34 24.42 5.78
N LEU A 64 0.21 24.72 6.44
CA LEU A 64 -0.40 23.77 7.38
C LEU A 64 -0.88 22.53 6.63
N TRP A 65 -1.61 22.71 5.53
CA TRP A 65 -2.14 21.60 4.75
C TRP A 65 -1.05 20.81 4.04
N GLU A 66 0.05 21.44 3.62
CA GLU A 66 1.26 20.76 3.16
C GLU A 66 1.82 19.82 4.22
N ALA A 67 1.96 20.33 5.46
CA ALA A 67 2.45 19.54 6.58
C ALA A 67 1.52 18.36 6.91
N LEU A 68 0.19 18.55 6.81
CA LEU A 68 -0.78 17.46 6.98
C LEU A 68 -0.66 16.42 5.85
N CYS A 69 -0.49 16.83 4.60
CA CYS A 69 -0.24 15.91 3.48
C CYS A 69 1.06 15.11 3.69
N CYS A 70 2.13 15.78 4.12
CA CYS A 70 3.42 15.16 4.40
C CYS A 70 3.34 14.17 5.56
N ARG A 71 2.61 14.51 6.62
CA ARG A 71 2.37 13.62 7.77
C ARG A 71 1.58 12.38 7.36
N ASP A 72 0.50 12.55 6.60
CA ASP A 72 -0.46 11.48 6.34
C ASP A 72 -0.05 10.59 5.16
N TRP A 73 0.68 11.12 4.18
CA TRP A 73 1.04 10.41 2.94
C TRP A 73 2.55 10.26 2.74
N GLY A 74 3.35 10.85 3.61
CA GLY A 74 4.81 10.84 3.52
C GLY A 74 5.39 11.93 2.60
N SER A 75 6.69 12.16 2.77
CA SER A 75 7.45 13.19 2.05
C SER A 75 7.54 12.91 0.54
N ARG A 76 7.71 11.64 0.14
CA ARG A 76 7.82 11.23 -1.27
C ARG A 76 6.54 11.53 -2.06
N ALA A 77 5.38 11.13 -1.54
CA ALA A 77 4.10 11.40 -2.19
C ALA A 77 3.80 12.90 -2.25
N THR A 78 4.11 13.63 -1.17
CA THR A 78 3.91 15.08 -1.10
C THR A 78 4.81 15.82 -2.09
N ALA A 79 6.09 15.46 -2.21
CA ALA A 79 6.98 16.06 -3.21
C ALA A 79 6.48 15.83 -4.65
N ALA A 80 6.07 14.61 -4.99
CA ALA A 80 5.53 14.30 -6.31
C ALA A 80 4.23 15.07 -6.62
N LEU A 81 3.35 15.25 -5.64
CA LEU A 81 2.14 16.08 -5.80
C LEU A 81 2.49 17.56 -5.95
N ALA A 82 3.49 18.07 -5.24
CA ALA A 82 3.95 19.45 -5.37
C ALA A 82 4.44 19.75 -6.79
N GLU A 83 5.12 18.80 -7.44
CA GLU A 83 5.54 18.92 -8.84
C GLU A 83 4.36 18.86 -9.81
N ARG A 84 3.42 17.91 -9.61
CA ARG A 84 2.18 17.84 -10.42
C ARG A 84 1.35 19.12 -10.35
N ARG A 85 1.36 19.81 -9.20
CA ARG A 85 0.72 21.13 -9.04
C ARG A 85 1.38 22.23 -9.87
N ARG A 86 2.68 22.10 -10.20
CA ARG A 86 3.45 23.07 -11.00
C ARG A 86 3.34 22.84 -12.52
N ASP A 87 3.20 21.59 -12.98
CA ASP A 87 3.25 21.22 -14.41
C ASP A 87 2.09 21.80 -15.26
N ARG A 88 1.01 22.32 -14.64
CA ARG A 88 -0.07 23.01 -15.37
C ARG A 88 0.28 24.46 -15.71
N GLY A 89 1.15 24.63 -16.72
CA GLY A 89 1.13 25.73 -17.69
C GLY A 89 0.71 27.14 -17.24
N GLY A 90 1.24 27.65 -16.13
CA GLY A 90 1.05 29.05 -15.70
C GLY A 90 -0.23 29.37 -14.93
N GLY A 91 -1.03 28.38 -14.52
CA GLY A 91 -2.16 28.58 -13.60
C GLY A 91 -1.74 28.74 -12.13
N LEU A 92 -2.62 29.34 -11.30
CA LEU A 92 -2.43 29.37 -9.85
C LEU A 92 -2.43 27.92 -9.31
N GLN A 93 -1.40 27.54 -8.55
CA GLN A 93 -1.30 26.19 -7.99
C GLN A 93 -2.50 25.90 -7.08
N ALA A 94 -3.12 24.72 -7.24
CA ALA A 94 -4.21 24.31 -6.38
C ALA A 94 -3.74 24.28 -4.92
N PRO A 95 -4.48 24.87 -3.95
CA PRO A 95 -4.06 24.86 -2.56
C PRO A 95 -4.03 23.42 -2.01
N TRP A 96 -3.10 23.11 -1.10
CA TRP A 96 -2.95 21.79 -0.48
C TRP A 96 -4.23 21.29 0.19
N ARG A 97 -5.04 22.20 0.75
CA ARG A 97 -6.36 21.86 1.27
C ARG A 97 -7.28 21.24 0.21
N ARG A 98 -7.23 21.76 -1.03
CA ARG A 98 -7.99 21.21 -2.15
C ARG A 98 -7.43 19.86 -2.57
N VAL A 99 -6.10 19.71 -2.62
CA VAL A 99 -5.44 18.42 -2.89
C VAL A 99 -5.90 17.36 -1.88
N TYR A 100 -5.87 17.67 -0.59
CA TYR A 100 -6.36 16.80 0.48
C TYR A 100 -7.81 16.39 0.27
N ALA A 101 -8.67 17.35 -0.06
CA ALA A 101 -10.08 17.08 -0.31
C ALA A 101 -10.33 16.20 -1.55
N GLU A 102 -9.56 16.37 -2.62
CA GLU A 102 -9.65 15.55 -3.83
C GLU A 102 -9.18 14.10 -3.57
N VAL A 103 -8.06 13.91 -2.87
CA VAL A 103 -7.56 12.59 -2.48
C VAL A 103 -8.56 11.88 -1.57
N ALA A 104 -9.15 12.61 -0.62
CA ALA A 104 -10.22 12.08 0.23
C ALA A 104 -11.45 11.63 -0.58
N ARG A 105 -11.79 12.35 -1.66
CA ARG A 105 -12.95 12.05 -2.52
C ARG A 105 -12.68 11.08 -3.68
N LEU A 106 -11.46 10.56 -3.79
CA LEU A 106 -11.02 9.66 -4.85
C LEU A 106 -12.12 8.66 -5.25
N GLY A 107 -12.47 8.68 -6.54
CA GLY A 107 -13.64 7.96 -7.07
C GLY A 107 -13.50 7.49 -8.50
N ALA A 108 -12.42 7.87 -9.18
CA ALA A 108 -12.17 7.56 -10.57
C ALA A 108 -10.69 7.26 -10.81
N LEU A 109 -10.47 6.43 -11.82
CA LEU A 109 -9.17 6.03 -12.35
C LEU A 109 -9.15 6.31 -13.85
N SER A 110 -7.97 6.54 -14.39
CA SER A 110 -7.72 6.51 -15.83
C SER A 110 -6.73 5.40 -16.13
N ALA A 111 -6.92 4.71 -17.25
CA ALA A 111 -6.02 3.65 -17.66
C ALA A 111 -5.55 3.84 -19.10
N ARG A 112 -4.29 3.43 -19.32
CA ARG A 112 -3.75 3.25 -20.66
C ARG A 112 -2.96 1.96 -20.75
N ARG A 113 -3.01 1.31 -21.91
CA ARG A 113 -2.06 0.26 -22.25
C ARG A 113 -0.72 0.93 -22.58
N VAL A 114 0.36 0.43 -21.99
CA VAL A 114 1.71 0.92 -22.26
C VAL A 114 2.31 0.04 -23.34
N PRO A 115 2.50 0.54 -24.58
CA PRO A 115 3.14 -0.23 -25.63
C PRO A 115 4.60 -0.52 -25.28
N ALA A 116 5.12 -1.64 -25.75
CA ALA A 116 6.53 -2.00 -25.64
C ALA A 116 7.19 -2.02 -27.02
N ARG A 117 8.48 -1.69 -27.07
CA ARG A 117 9.33 -1.73 -28.25
C ARG A 117 10.29 -2.91 -28.16
N GLY A 118 10.39 -3.68 -29.24
CA GLY A 118 11.33 -4.78 -29.34
C GLY A 118 10.90 -6.00 -28.51
N ALA A 119 11.89 -6.69 -27.93
CA ALA A 119 11.64 -7.85 -27.08
C ALA A 119 10.77 -7.48 -25.88
N SER A 120 9.93 -8.41 -25.42
CA SER A 120 9.05 -8.21 -24.27
C SER A 120 8.91 -9.51 -23.48
N PRO A 121 8.64 -9.44 -22.17
CA PRO A 121 8.40 -10.63 -21.37
C PRO A 121 7.21 -11.40 -21.95
N ARG A 122 7.35 -12.73 -22.00
CA ARG A 122 6.25 -13.61 -22.42
C ARG A 122 5.01 -13.43 -21.53
N PRO A 123 3.81 -13.67 -22.07
CA PRO A 123 2.59 -13.77 -21.28
C PRO A 123 2.74 -14.75 -20.12
N ARG A 124 2.33 -14.34 -18.92
CA ARG A 124 2.56 -15.09 -17.68
C ARG A 124 1.64 -14.68 -16.54
N ALA A 125 1.50 -15.50 -15.52
CA ALA A 125 0.80 -15.19 -14.27
C ALA A 125 1.62 -15.62 -13.04
N SER A 126 1.21 -15.17 -11.85
CA SER A 126 1.86 -15.48 -10.58
C SER A 126 3.36 -15.12 -10.56
N HIS A 127 3.72 -14.06 -11.29
CA HIS A 127 5.06 -13.45 -11.30
C HIS A 127 5.09 -12.28 -10.32
N SER A 128 6.28 -11.79 -9.99
CA SER A 128 6.43 -10.52 -9.28
C SER A 128 6.64 -9.37 -10.26
N LEU A 129 6.08 -8.21 -9.95
CA LEU A 129 6.35 -6.92 -10.60
C LEU A 129 6.65 -5.90 -9.51
N ASN A 130 7.82 -5.26 -9.58
CA ASN A 130 8.26 -4.25 -8.61
C ASN A 130 8.72 -2.99 -9.34
N LEU A 131 8.69 -1.84 -8.67
CA LEU A 131 9.25 -0.59 -9.19
C LEU A 131 10.36 -0.10 -8.25
N VAL A 132 11.61 -0.24 -8.66
CA VAL A 132 12.81 0.08 -7.85
C VAL A 132 13.69 1.07 -8.59
N ALA A 133 14.03 2.19 -7.96
CA ALA A 133 14.85 3.25 -8.56
C ALA A 133 14.40 3.67 -9.99
N GLY A 134 13.09 3.67 -10.24
CA GLY A 134 12.50 4.00 -11.55
C GLY A 134 12.51 2.86 -12.58
N TRP A 135 12.93 1.66 -12.22
CA TRP A 135 12.88 0.45 -13.04
C TRP A 135 11.72 -0.44 -12.63
N LEU A 136 10.87 -0.79 -13.59
CA LEU A 136 10.01 -1.96 -13.45
C LEU A 136 10.91 -3.19 -13.50
N VAL A 137 10.79 -4.07 -12.51
CA VAL A 137 11.49 -5.35 -12.43
C VAL A 137 10.46 -6.46 -12.33
N LEU A 138 10.46 -7.32 -13.34
CA LEU A 138 9.61 -8.49 -13.45
C LEU A 138 10.46 -9.74 -13.24
N PHE A 139 9.97 -10.69 -12.44
CA PHE A 139 10.65 -11.96 -12.22
C PHE A 139 9.68 -13.14 -12.13
N GLY A 140 10.04 -14.21 -12.84
CA GLY A 140 9.39 -15.52 -12.79
C GLY A 140 7.95 -15.53 -13.27
N GLY A 141 7.15 -16.43 -12.69
CA GLY A 141 5.75 -16.71 -13.05
C GLY A 141 5.58 -17.93 -13.92
N GLY A 142 4.34 -18.41 -14.03
CA GLY A 142 3.95 -19.49 -14.93
C GLY A 142 3.46 -18.97 -16.27
N CYS A 143 3.70 -19.73 -17.33
CA CYS A 143 3.25 -19.44 -18.68
C CYS A 143 2.54 -20.63 -19.34
N GLU A 144 2.16 -20.47 -20.61
CA GLU A 144 1.60 -21.54 -21.42
C GLU A 144 2.55 -22.76 -21.48
N GLY A 145 1.97 -23.96 -21.52
CA GLY A 145 2.71 -25.23 -21.41
C GLY A 145 3.02 -25.69 -19.98
N GLY A 146 2.67 -24.89 -18.96
CA GLY A 146 2.91 -25.24 -17.56
C GLY A 146 4.36 -25.02 -17.10
N HIS A 147 5.14 -24.28 -17.89
CA HIS A 147 6.50 -23.90 -17.55
C HIS A 147 6.53 -22.72 -16.57
N HIS A 148 7.45 -22.74 -15.61
CA HIS A 148 7.72 -21.59 -14.75
C HIS A 148 9.05 -20.96 -15.13
N LEU A 149 9.03 -19.65 -15.16
CA LEU A 149 10.10 -18.84 -15.70
C LEU A 149 11.07 -18.46 -14.57
N ASP A 150 12.33 -18.30 -14.93
CA ASP A 150 13.45 -17.82 -14.09
C ASP A 150 14.04 -16.50 -14.61
N ASP A 151 13.41 -15.93 -15.64
CA ASP A 151 13.89 -14.73 -16.29
C ASP A 151 13.60 -13.48 -15.44
N THR A 152 14.58 -12.58 -15.39
CA THR A 152 14.40 -11.22 -14.89
C THR A 152 14.27 -10.28 -16.08
N TRP A 153 13.22 -9.48 -16.11
CA TRP A 153 13.04 -8.43 -17.11
C TRP A 153 12.99 -7.07 -16.44
N VAL A 154 13.61 -6.07 -17.07
CA VAL A 154 13.59 -4.69 -16.59
C VAL A 154 13.15 -3.71 -17.67
N ALA A 155 12.45 -2.67 -17.27
CA ALA A 155 12.11 -1.54 -18.12
C ALA A 155 12.15 -0.24 -17.31
N TYR A 156 12.82 0.79 -17.83
CA TYR A 156 12.87 2.08 -17.16
C TYR A 156 11.53 2.81 -17.31
N ALA A 157 10.83 3.00 -16.21
CA ALA A 157 9.53 3.68 -16.13
C ALA A 157 9.63 5.13 -15.62
N GLY A 158 10.81 5.57 -15.18
CA GLY A 158 11.03 6.91 -14.63
C GLY A 158 10.95 6.94 -13.10
N SER A 159 11.59 7.92 -12.48
CA SER A 159 11.70 8.05 -11.02
C SER A 159 10.45 8.61 -10.34
N GLY A 160 9.44 9.06 -11.09
CA GLY A 160 8.24 9.71 -10.54
C GLY A 160 8.46 11.15 -10.05
N ALA A 161 9.70 11.64 -10.00
CA ALA A 161 10.06 13.03 -9.67
C ALA A 161 9.84 13.98 -10.85
N GLY A 162 8.59 14.09 -11.32
CA GLY A 162 8.18 15.06 -12.35
C GLY A 162 8.42 14.62 -13.79
N ASN A 163 9.31 13.65 -14.03
CA ASN A 163 9.47 13.05 -15.34
C ASN A 163 8.26 12.19 -15.68
N ARG A 164 7.53 12.55 -16.75
CA ARG A 164 6.47 11.70 -17.29
C ARG A 164 7.09 10.35 -17.68
N PRO A 165 6.46 9.22 -17.32
CA PRO A 165 6.90 7.92 -17.79
C PRO A 165 6.93 7.92 -19.32
N PRO A 166 7.89 7.24 -19.95
CA PRO A 166 7.98 7.23 -21.40
C PRO A 166 6.67 6.67 -21.99
N PRO A 167 6.24 7.17 -23.16
CA PRO A 167 5.03 6.68 -23.80
C PRO A 167 5.15 5.20 -24.20
N ILE A 168 6.38 4.71 -24.41
CA ILE A 168 6.70 3.36 -24.87
C ILE A 168 7.78 2.74 -23.96
N LEU A 169 7.48 1.54 -23.44
CA LEU A 169 8.37 0.59 -22.75
C LEU A 169 9.51 0.07 -23.64
N SER A 170 10.76 -0.01 -23.15
CA SER A 170 11.78 -0.88 -23.74
C SER A 170 12.20 -1.91 -22.70
N TRP A 171 11.67 -3.13 -22.83
CA TRP A 171 12.01 -4.24 -21.94
C TRP A 171 13.38 -4.81 -22.30
N GLN A 172 14.13 -5.21 -21.28
CA GLN A 172 15.43 -5.87 -21.39
C GLN A 172 15.43 -7.10 -20.49
N GLN A 173 15.78 -8.26 -21.05
CA GLN A 173 15.99 -9.46 -20.25
C GLN A 173 17.40 -9.41 -19.66
N LEU A 174 17.49 -9.55 -18.34
CA LEU A 174 18.76 -9.59 -17.63
C LEU A 174 19.18 -11.03 -17.42
N ALA A 175 20.42 -11.33 -17.77
CA ALA A 175 21.02 -12.62 -17.47
C ALA A 175 21.44 -12.65 -15.99
N SER A 176 20.86 -13.56 -15.21
CA SER A 176 21.27 -13.83 -13.83
C SER A 176 21.50 -15.30 -13.53
N GLY A 177 20.77 -16.21 -14.20
CA GLY A 177 20.83 -17.67 -13.97
C GLY A 177 20.31 -18.13 -12.60
N THR A 178 19.96 -17.18 -11.72
CA THR A 178 19.41 -17.38 -10.38
C THR A 178 18.49 -16.20 -10.04
N PRO A 179 17.48 -16.37 -9.15
CA PRO A 179 17.00 -17.62 -8.58
C PRO A 179 16.40 -18.55 -9.65
N GLY A 180 16.23 -19.83 -9.32
CA GLY A 180 15.60 -20.79 -10.24
C GLY A 180 14.11 -20.50 -10.51
N GLY A 181 13.59 -21.12 -11.57
CA GLY A 181 12.25 -20.90 -12.11
C GLY A 181 11.14 -21.21 -11.10
N ARG A 182 10.21 -20.26 -10.95
CA ARG A 182 9.17 -20.33 -9.93
C ARG A 182 7.98 -19.44 -10.22
N PHE A 183 6.84 -19.77 -9.62
CA PHE A 183 5.65 -18.93 -9.58
C PHE A 183 5.06 -18.88 -8.17
N SER A 184 4.18 -17.90 -7.97
CA SER A 184 3.47 -17.70 -6.70
C SER A 184 4.43 -17.49 -5.51
N HIS A 185 5.61 -16.94 -5.78
CA HIS A 185 6.53 -16.41 -4.77
C HIS A 185 6.10 -15.00 -4.33
N SER A 186 6.65 -14.53 -3.22
CA SER A 186 6.63 -13.11 -2.88
C SER A 186 7.95 -12.47 -3.29
N CYS A 187 7.91 -11.23 -3.80
CA CYS A 187 9.09 -10.42 -4.03
C CYS A 187 8.75 -8.97 -3.66
N LEU A 188 9.39 -8.45 -2.62
CA LEU A 188 9.09 -7.16 -1.99
C LEU A 188 10.33 -6.27 -2.02
N LEU A 189 10.13 -4.96 -1.84
CA LEU A 189 11.23 -4.02 -1.66
C LEU A 189 11.50 -3.79 -0.16
N VAL A 190 12.78 -3.81 0.20
CA VAL A 190 13.32 -3.35 1.48
C VAL A 190 14.35 -2.29 1.14
N GLY A 191 13.95 -1.02 1.27
CA GLY A 191 14.67 0.08 0.62
C GLY A 191 14.72 -0.11 -0.90
N ASP A 192 15.93 -0.17 -1.46
CA ASP A 192 16.15 -0.37 -2.91
C ASP A 192 16.53 -1.83 -3.27
N THR A 193 16.37 -2.77 -2.34
CA THR A 193 16.70 -4.18 -2.57
C THR A 193 15.44 -5.03 -2.66
N LEU A 194 15.38 -5.88 -3.69
CA LEU A 194 14.35 -6.91 -3.84
C LEU A 194 14.62 -8.03 -2.84
N VAL A 195 13.59 -8.49 -2.13
CA VAL A 195 13.66 -9.67 -1.26
C VAL A 195 12.60 -10.65 -1.73
N LEU A 196 13.06 -11.80 -2.23
CA LEU A 196 12.23 -12.86 -2.80
C LEU A 196 12.16 -14.05 -1.83
N PHE A 197 10.97 -14.61 -1.64
CA PHE A 197 10.76 -15.78 -0.77
C PHE A 197 9.79 -16.80 -1.39
N GLY A 198 10.21 -18.06 -1.32
CA GLY A 198 9.39 -19.22 -1.63
C GLY A 198 8.96 -19.30 -3.10
N GLY A 199 7.76 -19.83 -3.33
CA GLY A 199 7.22 -20.13 -4.65
C GLY A 199 7.18 -21.63 -4.93
N ILE A 200 6.75 -21.98 -6.15
CA ILE A 200 6.55 -23.35 -6.61
C ILE A 200 7.30 -23.54 -7.93
N THR A 201 7.98 -24.67 -8.12
CA THR A 201 8.70 -25.03 -9.35
C THR A 201 7.81 -25.80 -10.34
N ASP A 202 8.31 -26.06 -11.56
CA ASP A 202 7.67 -26.92 -12.59
C ASP A 202 7.36 -28.33 -12.10
N GLN A 203 8.15 -28.83 -11.15
CA GLN A 203 7.96 -30.15 -10.55
C GLN A 203 6.94 -30.14 -9.41
N GLY A 204 6.28 -29.00 -9.16
CA GLY A 204 5.36 -28.83 -8.03
C GLY A 204 6.06 -28.77 -6.68
N GLN A 205 7.39 -28.63 -6.64
CA GLN A 205 8.14 -28.48 -5.40
C GLN A 205 7.91 -27.07 -4.84
N ARG A 206 7.54 -26.98 -3.57
CA ARG A 206 7.43 -25.71 -2.84
C ARG A 206 8.81 -25.33 -2.31
N LEU A 207 9.12 -24.04 -2.28
CA LEU A 207 10.41 -23.52 -1.83
C LEU A 207 10.24 -22.67 -0.57
N ASN A 208 11.32 -22.53 0.22
CA ASN A 208 11.43 -21.60 1.35
C ASN A 208 12.79 -20.86 1.36
N ASP A 209 13.47 -20.83 0.22
CA ASP A 209 14.67 -20.03 0.05
C ASP A 209 14.34 -18.54 0.05
N THR A 210 15.26 -17.73 0.58
CA THR A 210 15.17 -16.27 0.61
C THR A 210 16.31 -15.68 -0.20
N TRP A 211 16.01 -14.78 -1.14
CA TRP A 211 16.99 -14.16 -2.02
C TRP A 211 16.93 -12.65 -1.90
N THR A 212 18.08 -11.99 -2.01
CA THR A 212 18.20 -10.55 -2.20
C THR A 212 18.62 -10.24 -3.62
N GLY A 213 17.99 -9.23 -4.25
CA GLY A 213 18.24 -8.82 -5.62
C GLY A 213 18.48 -7.32 -5.72
N GLN A 214 19.60 -6.93 -6.29
CA GLN A 214 19.94 -5.51 -6.49
C GLN A 214 20.11 -5.19 -7.98
N ILE A 215 19.44 -4.14 -8.43
CA ILE A 215 19.66 -3.56 -9.75
C ILE A 215 20.90 -2.67 -9.67
N ILE A 216 21.87 -2.95 -10.52
CA ILE A 216 23.13 -2.21 -10.60
C ILE A 216 23.17 -1.54 -11.98
N CYS A 217 23.23 -0.21 -11.98
CA CYS A 217 23.30 0.61 -13.17
C CYS A 217 24.68 1.28 -13.25
N GLU A 218 25.69 0.55 -13.72
CA GLU A 218 27.01 1.12 -14.02
C GLU A 218 26.97 2.00 -15.27
N GLU A 219 26.22 1.56 -16.30
CA GLU A 219 25.92 2.34 -17.48
C GLU A 219 24.41 2.63 -17.56
N PRO A 220 23.96 3.85 -17.94
CA PRO A 220 22.55 4.24 -17.95
C PRO A 220 21.62 3.34 -18.77
N ARG A 221 22.16 2.56 -19.71
CA ARG A 221 21.39 1.71 -20.64
C ARG A 221 21.64 0.22 -20.50
N ARG A 222 22.49 -0.22 -19.58
CA ARG A 222 22.84 -1.64 -19.38
C ARG A 222 22.73 -2.02 -17.91
N PRO A 223 21.52 -2.02 -17.33
CA PRO A 223 21.33 -2.52 -15.98
C PRO A 223 21.71 -3.99 -15.89
N ARG A 224 22.28 -4.41 -14.76
CA ARG A 224 22.46 -5.81 -14.38
C ARG A 224 21.73 -6.07 -13.06
N ILE A 225 21.37 -7.32 -12.81
CA ILE A 225 20.81 -7.73 -11.52
C ILE A 225 21.79 -8.66 -10.82
N SER A 226 22.05 -8.41 -9.53
CA SER A 226 22.81 -9.31 -8.67
C SER A 226 21.85 -9.95 -7.68
N TRP A 227 21.51 -11.21 -7.92
CA TRP A 227 20.79 -12.05 -6.97
C TRP A 227 21.77 -12.77 -6.05
N ARG A 228 21.45 -12.86 -4.76
CA ARG A 228 22.22 -13.58 -3.74
C ARG A 228 21.27 -14.32 -2.81
N LEU A 229 21.63 -15.53 -2.42
CA LEU A 229 20.90 -16.25 -1.39
C LEU A 229 21.14 -15.53 -0.05
N LEU A 230 20.07 -15.17 0.64
CA LEU A 230 20.13 -14.55 1.96
C LEU A 230 20.30 -15.63 3.02
N GLU A 231 21.27 -15.46 3.91
CA GLU A 231 21.43 -16.35 5.05
C GLU A 231 20.37 -16.04 6.12
N VAL A 232 19.48 -17.00 6.40
CA VAL A 232 18.33 -16.79 7.30
C VAL A 232 18.34 -17.67 8.57
N GLY A 233 19.47 -18.34 8.84
CA GLY A 233 19.60 -19.28 9.95
C GLY A 233 18.82 -20.59 9.75
N ARG A 234 18.63 -21.34 10.85
CA ARG A 234 17.97 -22.67 10.83
C ARG A 234 16.45 -22.61 10.94
N LEU A 235 15.94 -21.61 11.63
CA LEU A 235 14.51 -21.40 11.78
C LEU A 235 14.00 -20.66 10.55
N ALA A 236 13.06 -21.25 9.83
CA ALA A 236 12.48 -20.68 8.63
C ALA A 236 11.04 -21.17 8.45
N PRO A 237 10.19 -20.44 7.72
CA PRO A 237 8.85 -20.91 7.40
C PRO A 237 8.92 -22.19 6.56
N PRO A 238 7.93 -23.10 6.69
CA PRO A 238 7.84 -24.25 5.80
C PRO A 238 7.73 -23.82 4.33
N PRO A 239 8.23 -24.66 3.39
CA PRO A 239 8.12 -24.41 1.96
C PRO A 239 6.69 -24.14 1.54
N ARG A 240 6.50 -23.06 0.77
CA ARG A 240 5.18 -22.58 0.39
C ARG A 240 5.20 -21.79 -0.91
N GLY A 241 4.05 -21.70 -1.56
CA GLY A 241 3.74 -20.68 -2.56
C GLY A 241 2.32 -20.16 -2.39
N ALA A 242 1.96 -19.11 -3.14
CA ALA A 242 0.66 -18.45 -3.07
C ALA A 242 0.31 -17.90 -1.67
N HIS A 243 1.32 -17.65 -0.84
CA HIS A 243 1.22 -16.85 0.38
C HIS A 243 1.13 -15.36 0.03
N ALA A 244 0.66 -14.56 0.98
CA ALA A 244 0.75 -13.11 0.86
C ALA A 244 1.91 -12.60 1.70
N ALA A 245 2.45 -11.43 1.31
CA ALA A 245 3.56 -10.82 2.01
C ALA A 245 3.50 -9.29 1.92
N CYS A 246 4.02 -8.60 2.94
CA CYS A 246 4.25 -7.15 2.91
C CYS A 246 5.55 -6.77 3.61
N CYS A 247 6.13 -5.63 3.21
CA CYS A 247 7.26 -5.01 3.90
C CYS A 247 6.76 -3.98 4.93
N VAL A 248 7.40 -3.92 6.09
CA VAL A 248 7.11 -2.98 7.18
C VAL A 248 8.38 -2.22 7.55
N ASP A 249 8.30 -0.88 7.53
CA ASP A 249 9.37 0.06 7.91
C ASP A 249 10.75 -0.19 7.25
N ASP A 250 10.78 -0.71 6.02
CA ASP A 250 12.02 -1.10 5.31
C ASP A 250 12.96 -1.99 6.16
N LYS A 251 12.39 -2.78 7.08
CA LYS A 251 13.14 -3.61 8.05
C LYS A 251 12.57 -5.00 8.23
N PHE A 252 11.26 -5.16 8.06
CA PHE A 252 10.59 -6.44 8.30
C PHE A 252 9.81 -6.87 7.08
N ILE A 253 9.82 -8.17 6.79
CA ILE A 253 8.87 -8.78 5.86
C ILE A 253 7.96 -9.69 6.65
N VAL A 254 6.66 -9.49 6.52
CA VAL A 254 5.65 -10.38 7.09
C VAL A 254 5.05 -11.21 5.97
N ILE A 255 4.95 -12.52 6.18
CA ILE A 255 4.23 -13.45 5.30
C ILE A 255 3.08 -14.12 6.06
N HIS A 256 2.01 -14.44 5.34
CA HIS A 256 0.89 -15.20 5.89
C HIS A 256 0.37 -16.25 4.90
N GLY A 257 0.04 -17.42 5.44
CA GLY A 257 -0.63 -18.51 4.73
C GLY A 257 0.15 -19.05 3.54
N GLY A 258 -0.56 -19.40 2.47
CA GLY A 258 -0.04 -20.04 1.26
C GLY A 258 -0.42 -21.51 1.15
N ILE A 259 0.21 -22.20 0.21
CA ILE A 259 0.05 -23.63 -0.08
C ILE A 259 1.37 -24.30 0.25
N GLY A 260 1.34 -25.15 1.27
CA GLY A 260 2.48 -25.94 1.72
C GLY A 260 2.65 -27.25 0.94
N LEU A 261 3.34 -28.20 1.58
CA LEU A 261 3.50 -29.57 1.09
C LEU A 261 2.13 -30.24 0.86
N TYR A 262 2.06 -31.14 -0.11
CA TYR A 262 0.86 -31.91 -0.46
C TYR A 262 -0.39 -31.07 -0.83
N GLY A 263 -0.25 -29.75 -1.03
CA GLY A 263 -1.37 -28.88 -1.41
C GLY A 263 -2.20 -28.34 -0.25
N SER A 264 -1.78 -28.57 0.99
CA SER A 264 -2.47 -28.05 2.18
C SER A 264 -2.34 -26.53 2.25
N ARG A 265 -3.44 -25.83 2.56
CA ARG A 265 -3.37 -24.39 2.87
C ARG A 265 -2.75 -24.19 4.24
N LEU A 266 -1.94 -23.16 4.36
CA LEU A 266 -1.31 -22.74 5.59
C LEU A 266 -2.05 -21.52 6.16
N GLY A 267 -1.99 -21.35 7.49
CA GLY A 267 -2.57 -20.22 8.21
C GLY A 267 -1.61 -19.59 9.22
N ASP A 268 -0.32 -19.90 9.12
CA ASP A 268 0.74 -19.36 9.97
C ASP A 268 1.23 -18.00 9.46
N THR A 269 1.68 -17.15 10.40
CA THR A 269 2.32 -15.86 10.10
C THR A 269 3.78 -15.91 10.51
N TRP A 270 4.65 -15.40 9.65
CA TRP A 270 6.08 -15.31 9.90
C TRP A 270 6.59 -13.91 9.61
N LEU A 271 7.59 -13.49 10.37
CA LEU A 271 8.31 -12.23 10.22
C LEU A 271 9.77 -12.53 9.94
N LEU A 272 10.30 -11.96 8.86
CA LEU A 272 11.72 -11.90 8.56
C LEU A 272 12.26 -10.56 9.05
N ASP A 273 13.17 -10.62 10.00
CA ASP A 273 13.90 -9.47 10.52
C ASP A 273 15.14 -9.18 9.66
N LEU A 274 15.19 -7.97 9.11
CA LEU A 274 16.28 -7.41 8.30
C LEU A 274 16.78 -6.09 8.91
N SER A 275 16.49 -5.81 10.19
CA SER A 275 16.87 -4.56 10.86
C SER A 275 18.38 -4.34 10.92
N ASN A 276 19.15 -5.43 10.91
CA ASN A 276 20.62 -5.44 10.96
C ASN A 276 21.25 -5.42 9.55
N GLY A 277 20.47 -5.09 8.52
CA GLY A 277 20.90 -5.03 7.13
C GLY A 277 20.52 -6.29 6.34
N LEU A 278 20.99 -6.34 5.09
CA LEU A 278 20.57 -7.35 4.09
C LEU A 278 21.63 -8.42 3.81
N GLN A 279 22.60 -8.57 4.72
CA GLN A 279 23.61 -9.64 4.63
C GLN A 279 23.08 -10.97 5.20
N SER A 280 22.27 -10.88 6.24
CA SER A 280 21.55 -12.00 6.84
C SER A 280 20.19 -11.52 7.34
N GLY A 281 19.28 -12.46 7.59
CA GLY A 281 17.99 -12.19 8.22
C GLY A 281 17.67 -13.25 9.26
N SER A 282 16.59 -13.04 10.01
CA SER A 282 16.11 -14.04 10.98
C SER A 282 14.60 -14.17 10.88
N TRP A 283 14.13 -15.40 10.66
CA TRP A 283 12.70 -15.69 10.63
C TRP A 283 12.18 -16.01 12.04
N HIS A 284 11.03 -15.44 12.37
CA HIS A 284 10.28 -15.70 13.58
C HIS A 284 8.82 -15.97 13.24
N GLN A 285 8.26 -17.04 13.81
CA GLN A 285 6.81 -17.26 13.74
C GLN A 285 6.14 -16.32 14.74
N ILE A 286 5.11 -15.60 14.28
CA ILE A 286 4.37 -14.62 15.08
C ILE A 286 2.86 -14.82 14.91
N GLY A 287 2.05 -14.14 15.70
CA GLY A 287 0.59 -14.11 15.48
C GLY A 287 -0.09 -15.48 15.58
N ASN A 288 0.37 -16.35 16.48
CA ASN A 288 -0.11 -17.73 16.65
C ASN A 288 -1.25 -17.87 17.69
N THR A 289 -1.74 -16.75 18.24
CA THR A 289 -2.78 -16.75 19.28
C THR A 289 -4.12 -16.31 18.69
N TRP A 290 -5.21 -17.00 19.06
CA TRP A 290 -6.56 -16.65 18.62
C TRP A 290 -6.94 -15.18 18.93
N PRO A 291 -7.76 -14.54 18.09
CA PRO A 291 -8.35 -15.09 16.86
C PRO A 291 -7.36 -15.17 15.68
N LEU A 292 -7.59 -16.07 14.72
CA LEU A 292 -6.72 -16.31 13.56
C LEU A 292 -7.52 -16.37 12.26
N PRO A 293 -7.01 -15.83 11.14
CA PRO A 293 -7.56 -16.10 9.82
C PRO A 293 -7.48 -17.60 9.54
N GLN A 294 -8.53 -18.15 8.93
CA GLN A 294 -8.46 -19.53 8.45
C GLN A 294 -7.30 -19.72 7.43
N PRO A 295 -6.72 -20.94 7.34
CA PRO A 295 -5.72 -21.25 6.35
C PRO A 295 -6.19 -20.91 4.93
N ARG A 296 -5.33 -20.27 4.15
CA ARG A 296 -5.71 -19.68 2.86
C ARG A 296 -4.54 -19.46 1.91
N SER A 297 -4.85 -19.25 0.63
CA SER A 297 -3.88 -18.94 -0.42
C SER A 297 -4.41 -17.90 -1.42
N GLY A 298 -3.52 -17.20 -2.12
CA GLY A 298 -3.87 -16.20 -3.15
C GLY A 298 -4.64 -14.99 -2.63
N HIS A 299 -4.57 -14.72 -1.32
CA HIS A 299 -5.06 -13.50 -0.68
C HIS A 299 -4.02 -12.38 -0.80
N SER A 300 -4.38 -11.19 -0.35
CA SER A 300 -3.43 -10.08 -0.24
C SER A 300 -3.10 -9.76 1.22
N LEU A 301 -1.90 -9.24 1.46
CA LEU A 301 -1.44 -8.67 2.71
C LEU A 301 -0.77 -7.35 2.37
N THR A 302 -1.28 -6.24 2.90
CA THR A 302 -0.84 -4.89 2.54
C THR A 302 -0.50 -4.14 3.80
N TRP A 303 0.72 -3.61 3.90
CA TRP A 303 1.08 -2.65 4.95
C TRP A 303 0.28 -1.35 4.76
N ILE A 304 -0.26 -0.81 5.86
CA ILE A 304 -1.17 0.35 5.83
C ILE A 304 -0.69 1.51 6.71
N GLY A 305 0.54 1.47 7.20
CA GLY A 305 1.15 2.51 8.03
C GLY A 305 1.65 1.99 9.37
N SER A 306 2.69 2.65 9.90
CA SER A 306 3.36 2.28 11.15
C SER A 306 3.70 0.78 11.15
N THR A 307 3.05 0.00 12.01
CA THR A 307 3.24 -1.45 12.19
C THR A 307 2.01 -2.27 11.79
N CYS A 308 1.01 -1.63 11.18
CA CYS A 308 -0.27 -2.24 10.87
C CYS A 308 -0.34 -2.70 9.40
N MET A 309 -1.03 -3.82 9.18
CA MET A 309 -1.31 -4.38 7.86
C MET A 309 -2.73 -4.92 7.79
N VAL A 310 -3.24 -4.99 6.56
CA VAL A 310 -4.55 -5.52 6.23
C VAL A 310 -4.43 -6.76 5.34
N LEU A 311 -5.16 -7.80 5.70
CA LEU A 311 -5.36 -9.00 4.89
C LEU A 311 -6.73 -8.94 4.22
N PHE A 312 -6.82 -9.36 2.96
CA PHE A 312 -8.10 -9.42 2.25
C PHE A 312 -8.22 -10.65 1.33
N GLY A 313 -9.35 -11.35 1.48
CA GLY A 313 -9.82 -12.39 0.57
C GLY A 313 -8.96 -13.66 0.53
N GLY A 314 -8.84 -14.24 -0.67
CA GLY A 314 -8.13 -15.49 -0.94
C GLY A 314 -9.02 -16.72 -1.04
N ARG A 315 -8.41 -17.89 -1.09
CA ARG A 315 -9.08 -19.19 -1.15
C ARG A 315 -8.74 -20.02 0.09
N GLY A 316 -9.78 -20.47 0.78
CA GLY A 316 -9.69 -21.28 2.00
C GLY A 316 -9.31 -22.75 1.77
N SER A 317 -9.37 -23.51 2.85
CA SER A 317 -9.10 -24.96 2.86
C SER A 317 -10.16 -25.74 2.08
N GLU A 318 -11.42 -25.33 2.15
CA GLU A 318 -12.56 -25.95 1.46
C GLU A 318 -12.73 -25.42 0.01
N PHE A 319 -11.71 -24.74 -0.51
CA PHE A 319 -11.69 -24.12 -1.85
C PHE A 319 -12.71 -22.99 -2.06
N GLU A 320 -13.40 -22.59 -1.01
CA GLU A 320 -14.21 -21.39 -0.93
C GLU A 320 -13.35 -20.15 -1.17
N VAL A 321 -13.88 -19.19 -1.91
CA VAL A 321 -13.23 -17.90 -2.11
C VAL A 321 -13.82 -16.91 -1.10
N LEU A 322 -12.94 -16.12 -0.48
CA LEU A 322 -13.22 -15.29 0.68
C LEU A 322 -13.25 -13.79 0.30
N ASN A 323 -13.92 -12.98 1.12
CA ASN A 323 -13.89 -11.51 1.09
C ASN A 323 -13.77 -10.90 2.51
N ASP A 324 -13.31 -11.68 3.47
CA ASP A 324 -13.06 -11.23 4.83
C ASP A 324 -11.86 -10.28 4.87
N VAL A 325 -11.87 -9.38 5.86
CA VAL A 325 -10.82 -8.40 6.10
C VAL A 325 -10.28 -8.62 7.50
N TRP A 326 -8.97 -8.72 7.62
CA TRP A 326 -8.30 -8.85 8.91
C TRP A 326 -7.24 -7.77 9.08
N LEU A 327 -7.06 -7.32 10.32
CA LEU A 327 -5.97 -6.47 10.72
C LEU A 327 -4.93 -7.25 11.51
N PHE A 328 -3.69 -6.84 11.37
CA PHE A 328 -2.58 -7.33 12.18
C PHE A 328 -1.64 -6.16 12.47
N ASP A 329 -1.24 -6.03 13.74
CA ASP A 329 -0.30 -5.01 14.18
C ASP A 329 0.88 -5.71 14.86
N ILE A 330 2.09 -5.50 14.34
CA ILE A 330 3.31 -6.11 14.88
C ILE A 330 3.90 -5.35 16.08
N SER A 331 3.38 -4.16 16.42
CA SER A 331 3.84 -3.38 17.58
C SER A 331 3.32 -3.93 18.92
N ASP A 332 2.21 -4.69 18.88
CA ASP A 332 1.67 -5.32 20.07
C ASP A 332 2.69 -6.31 20.64
N GLN A 333 2.89 -6.31 21.97
CA GLN A 333 3.79 -7.27 22.64
C GLN A 333 3.43 -8.74 22.30
N TYR A 334 2.14 -8.99 22.06
CA TYR A 334 1.63 -10.24 21.52
C TYR A 334 0.78 -9.92 20.28
N PRO A 335 1.37 -9.85 19.08
CA PRO A 335 0.65 -9.54 17.86
C PRO A 335 -0.50 -10.52 17.65
N LYS A 336 -1.71 -10.00 17.44
CA LYS A 336 -2.92 -10.80 17.20
C LYS A 336 -3.64 -10.32 15.96
N TRP A 337 -4.18 -11.28 15.23
CA TRP A 337 -5.10 -10.97 14.15
C TRP A 337 -6.43 -10.49 14.72
N LYS A 338 -7.06 -9.53 14.05
CA LYS A 338 -8.39 -9.03 14.40
C LYS A 338 -9.26 -9.08 13.15
N GLU A 339 -10.30 -9.90 13.18
CA GLU A 339 -11.27 -9.98 12.08
C GLU A 339 -12.18 -8.76 12.14
N LEU A 340 -12.30 -8.06 11.01
CA LEU A 340 -13.27 -6.99 10.89
C LEU A 340 -14.61 -7.59 10.48
N LYS A 341 -15.40 -7.99 11.48
CA LYS A 341 -16.77 -8.48 11.29
C LYS A 341 -17.70 -7.31 11.05
N TYR A 342 -18.08 -7.09 9.80
CA TYR A 342 -19.03 -6.05 9.44
C TYR A 342 -20.47 -6.57 9.50
N GLY A 343 -21.36 -5.84 10.15
CA GLY A 343 -22.80 -6.09 10.01
C GLY A 343 -23.24 -5.80 8.58
N LEU A 344 -23.91 -6.76 7.93
CA LEU A 344 -24.43 -6.71 6.56
C LEU A 344 -25.38 -5.51 6.24
N SER A 345 -25.59 -4.58 7.16
CA SER A 345 -26.62 -3.54 7.05
C SER A 345 -26.06 -2.12 7.22
N SER A 346 -26.26 -1.31 6.19
CA SER A 346 -26.13 0.16 6.10
C SER A 346 -24.77 0.87 6.07
N ALA A 347 -23.70 0.42 6.76
CA ALA A 347 -22.54 1.31 6.96
C ALA A 347 -21.55 1.39 5.76
N LEU A 348 -21.50 0.38 4.88
CA LEU A 348 -20.31 0.19 4.02
C LEU A 348 -20.46 0.48 2.52
N GLY A 349 -21.67 0.70 1.99
CA GLY A 349 -21.84 0.77 0.54
C GLY A 349 -21.71 -0.59 -0.14
N GLU A 350 -21.34 -0.60 -1.43
CA GLU A 350 -21.12 -1.84 -2.17
C GLU A 350 -19.86 -2.55 -1.63
N LEU A 351 -19.86 -3.88 -1.59
CA LEU A 351 -18.71 -4.68 -1.16
C LEU A 351 -18.09 -5.39 -2.37
N PRO A 352 -16.76 -5.55 -2.41
CA PRO A 352 -16.14 -6.43 -3.39
C PRO A 352 -16.65 -7.87 -3.17
N PHE A 353 -17.01 -8.53 -4.26
CA PHE A 353 -17.25 -9.96 -4.25
C PHE A 353 -16.00 -10.72 -3.76
N PRO A 354 -16.20 -11.92 -3.19
CA PRO A 354 -15.10 -12.83 -2.90
C PRO A 354 -14.17 -13.00 -4.08
N ARG A 355 -12.87 -12.90 -3.81
CA ARG A 355 -11.83 -12.95 -4.83
C ARG A 355 -10.53 -13.58 -4.32
N VAL A 356 -9.84 -14.25 -5.23
CA VAL A 356 -8.49 -14.80 -5.08
C VAL A 356 -7.64 -14.43 -6.29
N GLY A 357 -6.34 -14.22 -6.09
CA GLY A 357 -5.43 -13.80 -7.15
C GLY A 357 -5.63 -12.36 -7.60
N HIS A 358 -6.23 -11.51 -6.76
CA HIS A 358 -6.29 -10.06 -6.97
C HIS A 358 -4.98 -9.39 -6.53
N SER A 359 -4.75 -8.17 -7.01
CA SER A 359 -3.74 -7.28 -6.44
C SER A 359 -4.38 -6.37 -5.40
N ALA A 360 -3.66 -6.06 -4.31
CA ALA A 360 -4.03 -5.03 -3.35
C ALA A 360 -2.80 -4.17 -3.02
N ILE A 361 -2.85 -2.89 -3.38
CA ILE A 361 -1.68 -1.99 -3.31
C ILE A 361 -2.03 -0.74 -2.53
N LEU A 362 -1.14 -0.34 -1.60
CA LEU A 362 -1.25 0.95 -0.92
C LEU A 362 -1.00 2.09 -1.94
N VAL A 363 -2.00 2.94 -2.11
CA VAL A 363 -1.99 4.11 -2.99
C VAL A 363 -2.14 5.39 -2.17
N LEU A 364 -2.02 6.54 -2.83
CA LEU A 364 -2.11 7.87 -2.23
C LEU A 364 -3.36 8.01 -1.35
N GLY A 365 -3.21 8.69 -0.21
CA GLY A 365 -4.30 8.93 0.73
C GLY A 365 -4.45 7.88 1.83
N GLY A 366 -3.46 6.98 1.97
CA GLY A 366 -3.55 5.83 2.86
C GLY A 366 -4.71 4.93 2.42
N LYS A 367 -4.79 4.57 1.14
CA LYS A 367 -5.90 3.74 0.65
C LYS A 367 -5.35 2.50 -0.01
N VAL A 368 -6.09 1.40 0.04
CA VAL A 368 -5.68 0.16 -0.64
C VAL A 368 -6.52 -0.01 -1.89
N LEU A 369 -5.88 0.04 -3.06
CA LEU A 369 -6.50 -0.23 -4.35
C LEU A 369 -6.47 -1.74 -4.62
N VAL A 370 -7.66 -2.33 -4.77
CA VAL A 370 -7.86 -3.74 -5.11
C VAL A 370 -8.33 -3.86 -6.55
N TYR A 371 -7.74 -4.80 -7.29
CA TYR A 371 -8.09 -5.04 -8.68
C TYR A 371 -8.05 -6.52 -9.05
N GLY A 372 -9.06 -6.94 -9.84
CA GLY A 372 -9.12 -8.25 -10.47
C GLY A 372 -9.34 -9.39 -9.49
N GLY A 373 -8.78 -10.55 -9.82
CA GLY A 373 -8.99 -11.81 -9.11
C GLY A 373 -10.14 -12.61 -9.71
N GLU A 374 -10.40 -13.79 -9.13
CA GLU A 374 -11.45 -14.71 -9.57
C GLU A 374 -12.28 -15.23 -8.39
N ASP A 375 -13.52 -15.66 -8.67
CA ASP A 375 -14.39 -16.28 -7.67
C ASP A 375 -14.29 -17.82 -7.66
N SER A 376 -15.11 -18.48 -6.83
CA SER A 376 -15.16 -19.94 -6.73
C SER A 376 -15.53 -20.65 -8.04
N GLN A 377 -16.19 -19.95 -8.97
CA GLN A 377 -16.53 -20.46 -10.30
C GLN A 377 -15.47 -20.12 -11.35
N ARG A 378 -14.27 -19.66 -10.93
CA ARG A 378 -13.17 -19.21 -11.81
C ARG A 378 -13.55 -18.02 -12.70
N ARG A 379 -14.63 -17.30 -12.37
CA ARG A 379 -15.02 -16.09 -13.12
C ARG A 379 -14.10 -14.96 -12.67
N ARG A 380 -13.25 -14.52 -13.59
CA ARG A 380 -12.33 -13.40 -13.38
C ARG A 380 -13.11 -12.10 -13.20
N LYS A 381 -12.48 -11.11 -12.59
CA LYS A 381 -13.03 -9.77 -12.37
C LYS A 381 -12.14 -8.74 -13.06
N ASP A 382 -12.74 -7.62 -13.44
CA ASP A 382 -12.10 -6.44 -14.03
C ASP A 382 -12.34 -5.18 -13.19
N ASP A 383 -12.98 -5.32 -12.02
CA ASP A 383 -13.40 -4.20 -11.20
C ASP A 383 -12.29 -3.69 -10.28
N PHE A 384 -12.31 -2.38 -10.06
CA PHE A 384 -11.41 -1.67 -9.14
C PHE A 384 -12.17 -1.24 -7.90
N TRP A 385 -11.58 -1.50 -6.75
CA TRP A 385 -12.12 -1.17 -5.44
C TRP A 385 -11.09 -0.40 -4.64
N ILE A 386 -11.55 0.52 -3.81
CA ILE A 386 -10.69 1.19 -2.83
C ILE A 386 -11.19 0.92 -1.42
N LEU A 387 -10.25 0.54 -0.56
CA LEU A 387 -10.44 0.42 0.88
C LEU A 387 -9.85 1.66 1.57
N ASP A 388 -10.68 2.40 2.29
CA ASP A 388 -10.28 3.57 3.08
C ASP A 388 -9.70 3.13 4.43
N THR A 389 -8.37 2.99 4.53
CA THR A 389 -7.73 2.44 5.73
C THR A 389 -7.69 3.43 6.91
N PRO A 390 -7.57 4.76 6.75
CA PRO A 390 -7.78 5.71 7.84
C PRO A 390 -9.17 5.58 8.45
N ALA A 391 -10.22 5.47 7.63
CA ALA A 391 -11.58 5.26 8.13
C ALA A 391 -11.72 3.91 8.85
N LEU A 392 -11.05 2.88 8.35
CA LEU A 392 -10.98 1.55 8.96
C LEU A 392 -10.33 1.58 10.36
N LEU A 393 -9.17 2.23 10.49
CA LEU A 393 -8.45 2.33 11.77
C LEU A 393 -9.19 3.21 12.80
N GLN A 394 -9.89 4.26 12.34
CA GLN A 394 -10.76 5.07 13.20
C GLN A 394 -11.95 4.28 13.74
N TYR A 395 -12.56 3.42 12.92
CA TYR A 395 -13.67 2.57 13.34
C TYR A 395 -13.23 1.59 14.44
N GLU A 396 -12.09 0.92 14.22
CA GLU A 396 -11.50 0.00 15.21
C GLU A 396 -11.16 0.67 16.54
N SER A 397 -10.81 1.96 16.52
CA SER A 397 -10.53 2.74 17.73
C SER A 397 -11.80 3.10 18.55
N GLY A 398 -12.98 2.63 18.14
CA GLY A 398 -14.24 2.83 18.87
C GLY A 398 -15.07 4.04 18.42
N SER A 399 -14.70 4.71 17.32
CA SER A 399 -15.51 5.80 16.77
C SER A 399 -16.79 5.27 16.11
N LYS A 400 -17.87 5.17 16.90
CA LYS A 400 -19.19 4.70 16.43
C LYS A 400 -19.92 5.67 15.50
N LYS A 401 -19.41 6.89 15.29
CA LYS A 401 -19.98 7.88 14.35
C LYS A 401 -19.54 7.57 12.92
N MET A 402 -20.00 6.45 12.36
CA MET A 402 -19.59 6.04 11.02
C MET A 402 -20.57 6.54 9.95
N THR A 403 -20.18 7.58 9.21
CA THR A 403 -20.93 8.07 8.04
C THR A 403 -20.27 7.69 6.71
N ARG A 404 -19.05 7.15 6.73
CA ARG A 404 -18.24 6.94 5.52
C ARG A 404 -18.12 5.47 5.15
N LYS A 405 -18.44 5.15 3.90
CA LYS A 405 -18.26 3.84 3.26
C LYS A 405 -16.76 3.49 3.23
N MET A 406 -16.37 2.35 3.79
CA MET A 406 -14.95 1.90 3.79
C MET A 406 -14.55 1.36 2.42
N TRP A 407 -15.46 0.65 1.76
CA TRP A 407 -15.29 0.17 0.40
C TRP A 407 -16.01 1.07 -0.58
N LYS A 408 -15.34 1.34 -1.70
CA LYS A 408 -15.94 2.05 -2.82
C LYS A 408 -15.45 1.46 -4.13
N LYS A 409 -16.37 1.07 -4.99
CA LYS A 409 -16.07 0.72 -6.37
C LYS A 409 -15.67 1.98 -7.12
N LEU A 410 -14.54 1.94 -7.82
CA LEU A 410 -14.04 3.06 -8.60
C LEU A 410 -14.52 2.97 -10.04
N ARG A 411 -14.83 4.13 -10.62
CA ARG A 411 -15.01 4.24 -12.08
C ARG A 411 -13.63 4.23 -12.73
N ILE A 412 -13.53 3.67 -13.92
CA ILE A 412 -12.29 3.65 -14.68
C ILE A 412 -12.59 3.93 -16.14
N ASP A 413 -11.82 4.84 -16.73
CA ASP A 413 -11.93 5.24 -18.13
C ASP A 413 -10.61 4.97 -18.88
N GLY A 414 -10.68 4.83 -20.21
CA GLY A 414 -9.51 4.59 -21.06
C GLY A 414 -9.27 3.11 -21.41
N GLN A 415 -8.03 2.76 -21.73
CA GLN A 415 -7.65 1.39 -22.11
C GLN A 415 -7.38 0.56 -20.86
N CYS A 416 -8.46 0.08 -20.24
CA CYS A 416 -8.42 -0.64 -18.99
C CYS A 416 -7.80 -2.04 -19.15
N PRO A 417 -7.09 -2.55 -18.13
CA PRO A 417 -6.82 -3.98 -18.06
C PRO A 417 -8.16 -4.71 -17.95
N ASN A 418 -8.34 -5.73 -18.80
CA ASN A 418 -9.56 -6.55 -18.87
C ASN A 418 -9.57 -7.65 -17.76
N TYR A 419 -10.67 -8.39 -17.63
CA TYR A 419 -10.88 -9.49 -16.68
C TYR A 419 -9.63 -10.37 -16.50
N ARG A 420 -9.08 -10.41 -15.28
CA ARG A 420 -7.87 -11.20 -14.99
C ARG A 420 -7.71 -11.60 -13.52
N SER A 421 -6.88 -12.63 -13.30
CA SER A 421 -6.40 -13.06 -11.98
C SER A 421 -4.90 -13.36 -12.04
N PHE A 422 -4.23 -13.37 -10.87
CA PHE A 422 -2.81 -13.69 -10.72
C PHE A 422 -1.86 -12.82 -11.56
N HIS A 423 -2.22 -11.56 -11.80
CA HIS A 423 -1.36 -10.56 -12.43
C HIS A 423 -0.33 -9.99 -11.44
N GLY A 424 0.76 -9.41 -11.96
CA GLY A 424 1.69 -8.62 -11.17
C GLY A 424 1.26 -7.16 -11.15
N ALA A 425 1.44 -6.47 -10.01
CA ALA A 425 1.15 -5.04 -9.94
C ALA A 425 2.06 -4.33 -8.91
N CYS A 426 2.43 -3.09 -9.20
CA CYS A 426 3.22 -2.22 -8.32
C CYS A 426 2.81 -0.75 -8.47
N VAL A 427 3.19 0.10 -7.52
CA VAL A 427 2.88 1.54 -7.53
C VAL A 427 4.16 2.37 -7.60
N ASP A 428 4.05 3.57 -8.16
CA ASP A 428 5.10 4.58 -8.15
C ASP A 428 5.28 5.23 -6.77
N ALA A 429 6.38 5.97 -6.61
CA ALA A 429 6.71 6.65 -5.36
C ALA A 429 5.67 7.70 -4.93
N SER A 430 4.84 8.17 -5.86
CA SER A 430 3.76 9.12 -5.57
C SER A 430 2.51 8.45 -4.99
N GLY A 431 2.38 7.13 -5.13
CA GLY A 431 1.14 6.43 -4.81
C GLY A 431 0.01 6.69 -5.81
N CYS A 432 0.25 7.42 -6.90
CA CYS A 432 -0.79 7.84 -7.85
C CYS A 432 -0.87 6.97 -9.09
N CYS A 433 0.20 6.22 -9.41
CA CYS A 433 0.30 5.46 -10.64
C CYS A 433 0.62 4.00 -10.34
N VAL A 434 -0.30 3.12 -10.69
CA VAL A 434 -0.19 1.68 -10.56
C VAL A 434 0.12 1.05 -11.92
N TYR A 435 1.14 0.21 -11.97
CA TYR A 435 1.47 -0.62 -13.13
C TYR A 435 0.92 -2.02 -12.91
N ILE A 436 0.28 -2.59 -13.95
CA ILE A 436 -0.29 -3.94 -13.93
C ILE A 436 0.25 -4.70 -15.14
N PHE A 437 0.83 -5.88 -14.92
CA PHE A 437 1.36 -6.73 -15.99
C PHE A 437 0.78 -8.14 -15.93
N GLY A 438 0.45 -8.67 -17.10
CA GLY A 438 0.09 -10.06 -17.31
C GLY A 438 -1.07 -10.56 -16.45
N GLY A 439 -1.00 -11.82 -16.02
CA GLY A 439 -2.07 -12.53 -15.34
C GLY A 439 -2.78 -13.54 -16.25
N MET A 440 -3.59 -14.39 -15.63
CA MET A 440 -4.51 -15.29 -16.31
C MET A 440 -5.72 -14.52 -16.83
N VAL A 441 -6.07 -14.74 -18.10
CA VAL A 441 -7.23 -14.15 -18.77
C VAL A 441 -8.10 -15.25 -19.38
N ASP A 442 -9.36 -14.91 -19.67
CA ASP A 442 -10.25 -15.79 -20.44
C ASP A 442 -9.87 -15.75 -21.92
N GLY A 443 -9.60 -16.91 -22.52
CA GLY A 443 -9.40 -17.04 -23.96
C GLY A 443 -10.72 -17.14 -24.72
N LEU A 444 -10.70 -16.84 -26.02
CA LEU A 444 -11.77 -17.26 -26.92
C LEU A 444 -11.78 -18.78 -26.97
N VAL A 445 -12.93 -19.40 -26.68
CA VAL A 445 -13.11 -20.86 -26.79
C VAL A 445 -12.96 -21.24 -28.26
N HIS A 446 -11.82 -21.81 -28.64
CA HIS A 446 -11.74 -22.50 -29.92
C HIS A 446 -12.50 -23.83 -29.79
N PRO A 447 -13.29 -24.28 -30.79
CA PRO A 447 -14.06 -25.52 -30.71
C PRO A 447 -13.25 -26.78 -30.38
N SER A 448 -11.94 -26.75 -30.61
CA SER A 448 -11.01 -27.85 -30.35
C SER A 448 -10.28 -27.77 -29.00
N GLU A 449 -10.52 -26.74 -28.18
CA GLU A 449 -9.80 -26.52 -26.91
C GLU A 449 -10.76 -26.52 -25.72
N ALA A 450 -10.49 -27.35 -24.71
CA ALA A 450 -11.22 -27.36 -23.47
C ALA A 450 -10.93 -26.07 -22.68
N LEU A 451 -11.87 -25.10 -22.71
CA LEU A 451 -11.82 -23.83 -21.96
C LEU A 451 -10.43 -23.18 -21.99
N GLY A 452 -10.10 -22.49 -23.10
CA GLY A 452 -8.78 -21.90 -23.32
C GLY A 452 -8.35 -20.90 -22.23
N MET A 453 -7.72 -21.37 -21.16
CA MET A 453 -7.00 -20.51 -20.22
C MET A 453 -5.82 -19.91 -20.96
N ARG A 454 -5.73 -18.58 -20.98
CA ARG A 454 -4.61 -17.86 -21.59
C ARG A 454 -3.91 -17.00 -20.56
N PHE A 455 -2.67 -16.66 -20.87
CA PHE A 455 -1.91 -15.67 -20.14
C PHE A 455 -1.87 -14.38 -20.96
N ASP A 456 -1.91 -13.24 -20.28
CA ASP A 456 -1.70 -11.94 -20.90
C ASP A 456 -0.24 -11.49 -20.75
N GLY A 457 0.24 -10.71 -21.71
CA GLY A 457 1.60 -10.16 -21.74
C GLY A 457 1.62 -8.64 -21.88
N HIS A 458 0.52 -7.97 -21.56
CA HIS A 458 0.41 -6.51 -21.68
C HIS A 458 0.69 -5.82 -20.34
N LEU A 459 1.29 -4.63 -20.45
CA LEU A 459 1.47 -3.69 -19.36
C LEU A 459 0.41 -2.60 -19.44
N TYR A 460 -0.21 -2.30 -18.31
CA TYR A 460 -1.16 -1.22 -18.13
C TYR A 460 -0.64 -0.24 -17.09
N GLN A 461 -0.90 1.04 -17.31
CA GLN A 461 -0.73 2.09 -16.33
C GLN A 461 -2.12 2.56 -15.91
N VAL A 462 -2.42 2.51 -14.62
CA VAL A 462 -3.66 2.95 -14.00
C VAL A 462 -3.34 4.10 -13.05
N GLU A 463 -3.92 5.27 -13.31
CA GLU A 463 -3.66 6.49 -12.58
C GLU A 463 -4.89 6.95 -11.78
N LEU A 464 -4.64 7.46 -10.58
CA LEU A 464 -5.66 8.11 -9.76
C LEU A 464 -6.08 9.44 -10.39
N VAL A 465 -7.38 9.61 -10.68
CA VAL A 465 -7.88 10.88 -11.24
C VAL A 465 -8.09 11.88 -10.10
N LEU A 466 -7.23 12.91 -10.06
CA LEU A 466 -7.31 14.03 -9.13
C LEU A 466 -7.63 15.32 -9.91
N HIS A 467 -8.74 15.99 -9.60
CA HIS A 467 -9.12 17.26 -10.25
C HIS A 467 -8.43 18.45 -9.57
N LEU A 468 -7.09 18.47 -9.62
CA LEU A 468 -6.26 19.54 -9.09
C LEU A 468 -6.40 20.82 -9.92
#